data_AF-A0A9D8FBL6-F1
#
_entry.id   AF-A0A9D8FBL6-F1
#
_cell.length_a   1.000
_cell.length_b   1.000
_cell.length_c   1.000
_cell.angle_alpha   90.00
_cell.angle_beta   90.00
_cell.angle_gamma   90.00
#
_symmetry.space_group_name_H-M   'P 1'
#
loop_
_entity.id
_entity.type
_entity.pdbx_description
1 polymer ?
#
loop_
_entity_poly.entity_id
_entity_poly.type
_entity_poly.pdbx_seq_one_letter_code
_entity_poly.pdbx_strand_id
1 'polypeptide(L)'
;MHSHPISRRALLKSLGAMTMLSRFGWMNALSQASPPDYKALVCVFLVGGNDGHNTVVPLEQGSFDAYRAARGSLALPDGNGALLPVETPQGTPYGFNPGLAAIHPLWSQGKLAVLANVGMLVRPVTRHEFLNHLSPVPTNLFSHSDQIQQMQAGVPSTSAGTGWGARAADAVHPLNGGTTFPAAVSTAGPALFCTGNVVQSASLLPGFDLDPSGLGLWPASAGIARRTGMQQVLQFDSSLALVQAANKVRQDALDLNALLKGGSATVTTPFPGGMLSDQLRQVAKLIKLRGVTGVKR
;
A
#
# COMPACT_ATOMS: atom_id res chain seq x y z
N MET A 1 -16.78 34.93 -26.80
CA MET A 1 -16.47 34.52 -25.41
C MET A 1 -17.53 33.51 -24.99
N HIS A 2 -17.20 32.21 -25.00
CA HIS A 2 -18.14 31.16 -24.62
C HIS A 2 -17.99 30.87 -23.12
N SER A 3 -18.92 31.39 -22.32
CA SER A 3 -19.07 31.05 -20.91
C SER A 3 -19.64 29.64 -20.80
N HIS A 4 -18.82 28.67 -20.39
CA HIS A 4 -19.29 27.33 -20.03
C HIS A 4 -19.97 27.39 -18.65
N PRO A 5 -21.28 27.15 -18.53
CA PRO A 5 -21.94 27.12 -17.23
C PRO A 5 -21.48 25.89 -16.45
N ILE A 6 -20.85 26.10 -15.30
CA ILE A 6 -20.49 25.04 -14.36
C ILE A 6 -21.78 24.40 -13.86
N SER A 7 -22.03 23.14 -14.25
CA SER A 7 -23.23 22.43 -13.80
C SER A 7 -23.20 22.17 -12.29
N ARG A 8 -24.37 22.21 -11.63
CA ARG A 8 -24.50 21.88 -10.19
C ARG A 8 -23.89 20.51 -9.84
N ARG A 9 -23.93 19.56 -10.76
CA ARG A 9 -23.32 18.22 -10.60
C ARG A 9 -21.78 18.28 -10.64
N ALA A 10 -21.18 19.16 -11.44
CA ALA A 10 -19.73 19.38 -11.45
C ALA A 10 -19.27 20.09 -10.16
N LEU A 11 -20.06 21.04 -9.65
CA LEU A 11 -19.80 21.73 -8.38
C LEU A 11 -19.91 20.78 -7.18
N LEU A 12 -20.90 19.90 -7.15
CA LEU A 12 -21.05 18.93 -6.05
C LEU A 12 -19.95 17.84 -6.07
N LYS A 13 -19.49 17.42 -7.26
CA LYS A 13 -18.34 16.52 -7.41
C LYS A 13 -17.03 17.18 -6.98
N SER A 14 -16.83 18.46 -7.26
CA SER A 14 -15.64 19.19 -6.82
C SER A 14 -15.65 19.46 -5.32
N LEU A 15 -16.82 19.73 -4.71
CA LEU A 15 -16.96 19.88 -3.26
C LEU A 15 -16.66 18.59 -2.49
N GLY A 16 -17.07 17.43 -2.99
CA GLY A 16 -16.75 16.12 -2.39
C GLY A 16 -15.26 15.75 -2.46
N ALA A 17 -14.55 16.19 -3.51
CA ALA A 17 -13.10 16.07 -3.60
C ALA A 17 -12.40 17.07 -2.65
N MET A 18 -12.92 18.29 -2.53
CA MET A 18 -12.38 19.31 -1.62
C MET A 18 -12.55 18.96 -0.14
N THR A 19 -13.56 18.21 0.28
CA THR A 19 -13.65 17.76 1.69
C THR A 19 -12.58 16.73 2.05
N MET A 20 -12.23 15.82 1.14
CA MET A 20 -11.09 14.91 1.32
C MET A 20 -9.75 15.65 1.27
N LEU A 21 -9.53 16.56 0.31
CA LEU A 21 -8.32 17.39 0.25
C LEU A 21 -8.22 18.40 1.41
N SER A 22 -9.33 18.91 1.93
CA SER A 22 -9.32 19.80 3.10
C SER A 22 -8.81 19.08 4.34
N ARG A 23 -9.10 17.78 4.51
CA ARG A 23 -8.49 16.99 5.60
C ARG A 23 -6.98 16.84 5.44
N PHE A 24 -6.45 16.80 4.21
CA PHE A 24 -5.00 16.84 3.96
C PHE A 24 -4.40 18.24 4.15
N GLY A 25 -5.09 19.30 3.74
CA GLY A 25 -4.67 20.69 3.99
C GLY A 25 -4.66 21.07 5.47
N TRP A 26 -5.57 20.51 6.26
CA TRP A 26 -5.63 20.72 7.71
C TRP A 26 -4.53 19.95 8.46
N MET A 27 -3.96 18.89 7.87
CA MET A 27 -2.79 18.21 8.45
C MET A 27 -1.53 19.08 8.40
N ASN A 28 -1.38 19.96 7.42
CA ASN A 28 -0.28 20.94 7.40
C ASN A 28 -0.44 22.00 8.49
N ALA A 29 -1.67 22.45 8.77
CA ALA A 29 -1.96 23.46 9.79
C ALA A 29 -1.89 22.92 11.25
N LEU A 30 -2.07 21.60 11.44
CA LEU A 30 -1.94 20.93 12.75
C LEU A 30 -0.50 20.48 13.08
N SER A 31 0.47 20.78 12.21
CA SER A 31 1.86 20.35 12.37
C SER A 31 2.63 20.99 13.53
N GLN A 32 2.01 21.92 14.29
CA GLN A 32 2.65 22.56 15.44
C GLN A 32 2.75 21.65 16.69
N ALA A 33 2.08 20.50 16.70
CA ALA A 33 2.28 19.48 17.74
C ALA A 33 2.12 18.07 17.14
N SER A 34 3.14 17.22 17.30
CA SER A 34 3.04 15.78 17.00
C SER A 34 1.93 15.17 17.87
N PRO A 35 0.80 14.70 17.30
CA PRO A 35 -0.31 14.21 18.11
C PRO A 35 0.14 13.00 18.96
N PRO A 36 -0.45 12.79 20.15
CA PRO A 36 0.00 11.73 21.04
C PRO A 36 -0.37 10.32 20.55
N ASP A 37 -1.29 10.20 19.59
CA ASP A 37 -1.77 8.93 19.07
C ASP A 37 -0.83 8.33 18.01
N TYR A 38 -0.87 7.01 17.88
CA TYR A 38 -0.18 6.28 16.82
C TYR A 38 -1.18 5.90 15.72
N LYS A 39 -0.81 6.11 14.46
CA LYS A 39 -1.58 5.64 13.31
C LYS A 39 -0.66 4.89 12.36
N ALA A 40 -1.17 3.78 11.84
CA ALA A 40 -0.51 2.99 10.80
C ALA A 40 -1.52 2.67 9.71
N LEU A 41 -1.05 2.71 8.46
CA LEU A 41 -1.76 2.16 7.31
C LEU A 41 -1.10 0.85 6.91
N VAL A 42 -1.86 -0.24 6.92
CA VAL A 42 -1.41 -1.53 6.40
C VAL A 42 -2.07 -1.73 5.04
N CYS A 43 -1.28 -1.72 3.97
CA CYS A 43 -1.74 -2.00 2.63
C CYS A 43 -1.45 -3.46 2.27
N VAL A 44 -2.50 -4.26 2.05
CA VAL A 44 -2.38 -5.60 1.45
C VAL A 44 -2.65 -5.46 -0.04
N PHE A 45 -1.59 -5.57 -0.84
CA PHE A 45 -1.69 -5.45 -2.29
C PHE A 45 -1.63 -6.84 -2.94
N LEU A 46 -2.74 -7.26 -3.54
CA LEU A 46 -2.87 -8.55 -4.23
C LEU A 46 -2.45 -8.37 -5.69
N VAL A 47 -1.21 -8.77 -6.01
CA VAL A 47 -0.52 -8.57 -7.30
C VAL A 47 -1.16 -9.43 -8.42
N GLY A 48 -2.41 -9.10 -8.80
CA GLY A 48 -3.22 -9.87 -9.75
C GLY A 48 -4.11 -10.95 -9.14
N GLY A 49 -4.05 -11.14 -7.83
CA GLY A 49 -4.71 -12.24 -7.13
C GLY A 49 -6.16 -11.99 -6.71
N ASN A 50 -6.81 -10.90 -7.14
CA ASN A 50 -8.18 -10.58 -6.75
C ASN A 50 -9.10 -10.33 -7.94
N ASP A 51 -10.09 -11.20 -8.10
CA ASP A 51 -11.23 -10.93 -8.97
C ASP A 51 -12.27 -10.10 -8.19
N GLY A 52 -12.25 -8.79 -8.39
CA GLY A 52 -13.16 -7.86 -7.72
C GLY A 52 -14.64 -8.16 -7.97
N HIS A 53 -14.99 -8.68 -9.15
CA HIS A 53 -16.38 -9.01 -9.49
C HIS A 53 -16.90 -10.23 -8.72
N ASN A 54 -16.02 -11.13 -8.30
CA ASN A 54 -16.36 -12.27 -7.44
C ASN A 54 -16.07 -12.00 -5.96
N THR A 55 -15.51 -10.83 -5.62
CA THR A 55 -15.30 -10.39 -4.23
C THR A 55 -16.60 -9.85 -3.64
N VAL A 56 -17.31 -9.00 -4.40
CA VAL A 56 -18.56 -8.34 -4.01
C VAL A 56 -19.55 -8.48 -5.16
N VAL A 57 -20.61 -9.25 -4.93
CA VAL A 57 -21.58 -9.67 -5.95
C VAL A 57 -22.92 -8.99 -5.68
N PRO A 58 -23.61 -8.41 -6.69
CA PRO A 58 -24.96 -7.88 -6.48
C PRO A 58 -25.95 -9.01 -6.14
N LEU A 59 -26.89 -8.77 -5.22
CA LEU A 59 -27.92 -9.77 -4.88
C LEU A 59 -29.31 -9.42 -5.41
N GLU A 60 -29.53 -8.17 -5.83
CA GLU A 60 -30.78 -7.79 -6.50
C GLU A 60 -30.91 -8.52 -7.84
N GLN A 61 -32.05 -9.17 -8.08
CA GLN A 61 -32.26 -10.11 -9.19
C GLN A 61 -31.77 -9.57 -10.55
N GLY A 62 -32.20 -8.37 -10.95
CA GLY A 62 -31.82 -7.81 -12.25
C GLY A 62 -30.31 -7.56 -12.38
N SER A 63 -29.69 -7.04 -11.31
CA SER A 63 -28.24 -6.79 -11.25
C SER A 63 -27.45 -8.10 -11.19
N PHE A 64 -27.98 -9.11 -10.51
CA PHE A 64 -27.39 -10.44 -10.42
C PHE A 64 -27.45 -11.18 -11.77
N ASP A 65 -28.58 -11.10 -12.49
CA ASP A 65 -28.71 -11.66 -13.84
C ASP A 65 -27.75 -11.00 -14.82
N ALA A 66 -27.60 -9.67 -14.75
CA ALA A 66 -26.61 -8.94 -15.55
C ALA A 66 -25.17 -9.36 -15.21
N TYR A 67 -24.84 -9.53 -13.93
CA TYR A 67 -23.56 -10.07 -13.48
C TYR A 67 -23.32 -11.48 -14.04
N ARG A 68 -24.30 -12.40 -13.92
CA ARG A 68 -24.19 -13.77 -14.44
C ARG A 68 -24.00 -13.81 -15.94
N ALA A 69 -24.76 -13.01 -16.69
CA ALA A 69 -24.62 -12.91 -18.14
C ALA A 69 -23.23 -12.41 -18.54
N ALA A 70 -22.65 -11.44 -17.81
CA ALA A 70 -21.32 -10.91 -18.09
C ALA A 70 -20.18 -11.86 -17.68
N ARG A 71 -20.36 -12.66 -16.62
CA ARG A 71 -19.31 -13.55 -16.08
C ARG A 71 -19.36 -14.98 -16.64
N GLY A 72 -20.51 -15.42 -17.16
CA GLY A 72 -20.69 -16.77 -17.66
C GLY A 72 -20.42 -17.83 -16.58
N SER A 73 -19.55 -18.79 -16.89
CA SER A 73 -19.18 -19.87 -15.96
C SER A 73 -18.40 -19.42 -14.73
N LEU A 74 -17.90 -18.18 -14.70
CA LEU A 74 -17.19 -17.61 -13.55
C LEU A 74 -18.14 -16.96 -12.52
N ALA A 75 -19.44 -16.94 -12.78
CA ALA A 75 -20.40 -16.27 -11.91
C ALA A 75 -20.68 -17.08 -10.63
N LEU A 76 -20.65 -16.41 -9.47
CA LEU A 76 -21.10 -17.00 -8.20
C LEU A 76 -22.64 -17.02 -8.11
N PRO A 77 -23.24 -17.95 -7.34
CA PRO A 77 -22.59 -19.07 -6.66
C PRO A 77 -22.41 -20.27 -7.60
N ASP A 78 -21.19 -20.77 -7.70
CA ASP A 78 -20.73 -21.87 -8.56
C ASP A 78 -20.25 -23.08 -7.72
N GLY A 79 -21.02 -23.44 -6.69
CA GLY A 79 -20.62 -24.48 -5.74
C GLY A 79 -19.63 -24.01 -4.66
N ASN A 80 -19.21 -22.75 -4.69
CA ASN A 80 -18.33 -22.11 -3.70
C ASN A 80 -18.99 -21.77 -2.35
N GLY A 81 -20.25 -22.17 -2.13
CA GLY A 81 -21.03 -21.85 -0.94
C GLY A 81 -21.91 -20.61 -1.09
N ALA A 82 -22.69 -20.30 -0.05
CA ALA A 82 -23.62 -19.17 -0.05
C ALA A 82 -22.89 -17.84 0.17
N LEU A 83 -23.18 -16.85 -0.67
CA LEU A 83 -22.66 -15.48 -0.53
C LEU A 83 -23.00 -14.90 0.85
N LEU A 84 -22.08 -14.13 1.42
CA LEU A 84 -22.23 -13.53 2.76
C LEU A 84 -22.93 -12.16 2.62
N PRO A 85 -24.16 -11.99 3.12
CA PRO A 85 -24.94 -10.78 2.85
C PRO A 85 -24.33 -9.51 3.43
N VAL A 86 -24.35 -8.43 2.66
CA VAL A 86 -24.01 -7.06 3.05
C VAL A 86 -24.90 -6.06 2.31
N GLU A 87 -25.01 -4.84 2.81
CA GLU A 87 -25.90 -3.83 2.23
C GLU A 87 -25.22 -2.48 2.12
N THR A 88 -25.42 -1.78 1.01
CA THR A 88 -24.96 -0.39 0.90
C THR A 88 -25.64 0.49 1.95
N PRO A 89 -25.13 1.71 2.23
CA PRO A 89 -25.81 2.66 3.13
C PRO A 89 -27.27 2.99 2.74
N GLN A 90 -27.68 2.69 1.51
CA GLN A 90 -29.03 2.91 0.97
C GLN A 90 -29.89 1.63 1.00
N GLY A 91 -29.41 0.54 1.61
CA GLY A 91 -30.12 -0.74 1.68
C GLY A 91 -30.04 -1.59 0.41
N THR A 92 -29.17 -1.28 -0.55
CA THR A 92 -28.99 -2.11 -1.75
C THR A 92 -28.26 -3.40 -1.38
N PRO A 93 -28.81 -4.60 -1.68
CA PRO A 93 -28.23 -5.85 -1.22
C PRO A 93 -27.09 -6.33 -2.12
N TYR A 94 -25.98 -6.72 -1.48
CA TYR A 94 -24.80 -7.32 -2.07
C TYR A 94 -24.36 -8.54 -1.24
N GLY A 95 -23.45 -9.34 -1.78
CA GLY A 95 -22.90 -10.51 -1.12
C GLY A 95 -21.38 -10.55 -1.26
N PHE A 96 -20.68 -10.80 -0.16
CA PHE A 96 -19.26 -11.14 -0.23
C PHE A 96 -19.05 -12.59 -0.63
N ASN A 97 -17.92 -12.84 -1.29
CA ASN A 97 -17.42 -14.19 -1.47
C ASN A 97 -17.36 -14.96 -0.14
N PRO A 98 -17.75 -16.25 -0.08
CA PRO A 98 -17.69 -17.05 1.16
C PRO A 98 -16.29 -17.13 1.77
N GLY A 99 -15.23 -17.01 0.96
CA GLY A 99 -13.84 -16.93 1.43
C GLY A 99 -13.54 -15.73 2.33
N LEU A 100 -14.43 -14.73 2.39
CA LEU A 100 -14.32 -13.56 3.26
C LEU A 100 -15.02 -13.74 4.62
N ALA A 101 -15.44 -14.96 4.98
CA ALA A 101 -16.13 -15.26 6.23
C ALA A 101 -15.39 -14.74 7.47
N ALA A 102 -14.06 -14.78 7.47
CA ALA A 102 -13.24 -14.30 8.59
C ALA A 102 -13.31 -12.78 8.82
N ILE A 103 -13.57 -11.98 7.78
CA ILE A 103 -13.65 -10.51 7.87
C ILE A 103 -15.09 -9.98 7.78
N HIS A 104 -16.06 -10.80 7.36
CA HIS A 104 -17.47 -10.42 7.26
C HIS A 104 -18.06 -9.83 8.56
N PRO A 105 -17.74 -10.35 9.77
CA PRO A 105 -18.22 -9.73 11.01
C PRO A 105 -17.74 -8.28 11.24
N LEU A 106 -16.70 -7.82 10.54
CA LEU A 106 -16.25 -6.43 10.60
C LEU A 106 -17.21 -5.48 9.87
N TRP A 107 -18.00 -5.99 8.91
CA TRP A 107 -19.02 -5.21 8.22
C TRP A 107 -20.10 -4.73 9.18
N SER A 108 -20.70 -5.65 9.93
CA SER A 108 -21.76 -5.33 10.90
C SER A 108 -21.25 -4.46 12.06
N GLN A 109 -19.94 -4.47 12.33
CA GLN A 109 -19.29 -3.59 13.29
C GLN A 109 -18.96 -2.19 12.76
N GLY A 110 -19.20 -1.90 11.47
CA GLY A 110 -18.80 -0.64 10.84
C GLY A 110 -17.29 -0.46 10.69
N LYS A 111 -16.52 -1.56 10.71
CA LYS A 111 -15.04 -1.58 10.62
C LYS A 111 -14.51 -2.08 9.27
N LEU A 112 -15.39 -2.44 8.35
CA LEU A 112 -15.08 -2.83 6.98
C LEU A 112 -15.88 -1.97 6.02
N ALA A 113 -15.23 -1.51 4.96
CA ALA A 113 -15.87 -0.74 3.89
C ALA A 113 -15.37 -1.25 2.54
N VAL A 114 -16.22 -1.12 1.53
CA VAL A 114 -15.89 -1.42 0.13
C VAL A 114 -15.92 -0.10 -0.65
N LEU A 115 -14.85 0.18 -1.38
CA LEU A 115 -14.82 1.25 -2.36
C LEU A 115 -15.06 0.66 -3.75
N ALA A 116 -16.27 0.85 -4.27
CA ALA A 116 -16.63 0.41 -5.61
C ALA A 116 -16.08 1.37 -6.68
N ASN A 117 -16.06 0.89 -7.93
CA ASN A 117 -15.65 1.67 -9.11
C ASN A 117 -14.20 2.19 -9.03
N VAL A 118 -13.31 1.43 -8.38
CA VAL A 118 -11.86 1.70 -8.37
C VAL A 118 -11.23 0.99 -9.56
N GLY A 119 -10.43 1.72 -10.33
CA GLY A 119 -9.71 1.19 -11.47
C GLY A 119 -8.80 2.24 -12.09
N MET A 120 -8.15 1.88 -13.20
CA MET A 120 -7.14 2.73 -13.83
C MET A 120 -7.71 3.85 -14.70
N LEU A 121 -8.98 3.75 -15.10
CA LEU A 121 -9.59 4.76 -15.97
C LEU A 121 -9.72 6.11 -15.26
N VAL A 122 -9.18 7.15 -15.88
CA VAL A 122 -9.26 8.54 -15.36
C VAL A 122 -10.66 9.15 -15.47
N ARG A 123 -11.51 8.58 -16.33
CA ARG A 123 -12.91 8.94 -16.52
C ARG A 123 -13.68 7.74 -17.10
N PRO A 124 -15.01 7.73 -17.03
CA PRO A 124 -15.81 6.76 -17.77
C PRO A 124 -15.46 6.78 -19.27
N VAL A 125 -15.30 5.59 -19.85
CA VAL A 125 -15.02 5.37 -21.27
C VAL A 125 -15.94 4.28 -21.78
N THR A 126 -16.69 4.58 -22.84
CA THR A 126 -17.53 3.61 -23.54
C THR A 126 -16.71 2.75 -24.50
N ARG A 127 -17.25 1.59 -24.90
CA ARG A 127 -16.61 0.74 -25.92
C ARG A 127 -16.39 1.49 -27.24
N HIS A 128 -17.36 2.28 -27.68
CA HIS A 128 -17.23 3.06 -28.91
C HIS A 128 -16.11 4.10 -28.81
N GLU A 129 -16.03 4.83 -27.70
CA GLU A 129 -14.93 5.79 -27.47
C GLU A 129 -13.57 5.11 -27.41
N PHE A 130 -13.50 3.94 -26.76
CA PHE A 130 -12.27 3.15 -26.67
C PHE A 130 -11.78 2.69 -28.05
N LEU A 131 -12.66 2.06 -28.83
CA LEU A 131 -12.31 1.48 -30.14
C LEU A 131 -11.96 2.54 -31.19
N ASN A 132 -12.54 3.73 -31.09
CA ASN A 132 -12.30 4.83 -32.02
C ASN A 132 -11.29 5.86 -31.48
N HIS A 133 -10.60 5.57 -30.37
CA HIS A 133 -9.62 6.44 -29.75
C HIS A 133 -10.14 7.86 -29.42
N LEU A 134 -11.42 7.98 -29.07
CA LEU A 134 -12.08 9.25 -28.76
C LEU A 134 -11.89 9.69 -27.31
N SER A 135 -11.21 8.88 -26.50
CA SER A 135 -11.02 9.13 -25.07
C SER A 135 -9.60 8.76 -24.63
N PRO A 136 -8.95 9.58 -23.78
CA PRO A 136 -7.69 9.22 -23.19
C PRO A 136 -7.90 8.01 -22.26
N VAL A 137 -7.00 7.05 -22.39
CA VAL A 137 -6.95 5.85 -21.56
C VAL A 137 -5.56 5.70 -20.96
N PRO A 138 -5.40 4.93 -19.87
CA PRO A 138 -4.09 4.61 -19.32
C PRO A 138 -3.14 4.06 -20.37
N THR A 139 -1.85 4.37 -20.23
CA THR A 139 -0.83 3.80 -21.10
C THR A 139 -0.78 2.29 -20.90
N ASN A 140 -0.63 1.53 -21.99
CA ASN A 140 -0.65 0.07 -21.97
C ASN A 140 -1.87 -0.50 -21.19
N LEU A 141 -3.07 0.08 -21.39
CA LEU A 141 -4.30 -0.49 -20.83
C LEU A 141 -4.38 -1.99 -21.16
N PHE A 142 -4.73 -2.80 -20.15
CA PHE A 142 -4.71 -4.28 -20.14
C PHE A 142 -3.35 -4.94 -19.87
N SER A 143 -2.24 -4.19 -19.80
CA SER A 143 -0.95 -4.71 -19.34
C SER A 143 -0.93 -4.83 -17.81
N HIS A 144 -0.84 -6.06 -17.32
CA HIS A 144 -0.83 -6.34 -15.88
C HIS A 144 0.36 -5.67 -15.17
N SER A 145 1.56 -5.76 -15.73
CA SER A 145 2.77 -5.16 -15.17
C SER A 145 2.70 -3.64 -15.12
N ASP A 146 2.19 -3.01 -16.18
CA ASP A 146 2.05 -1.55 -16.21
C ASP A 146 1.00 -1.07 -15.21
N GLN A 147 -0.15 -1.76 -15.14
CA GLN A 147 -1.22 -1.40 -14.21
C GLN A 147 -0.82 -1.58 -12.74
N ILE A 148 0.02 -2.56 -12.40
CA ILE A 148 0.61 -2.68 -11.05
C ILE A 148 1.43 -1.42 -10.72
N GLN A 149 2.29 -0.98 -11.63
CA GLN A 149 3.13 0.20 -11.40
C GLN A 149 2.28 1.46 -11.31
N GLN A 150 1.33 1.65 -12.23
CA GLN A 150 0.45 2.81 -12.26
C GLN A 150 -0.46 2.88 -11.01
N MET A 151 -0.94 1.75 -10.48
CA MET A 151 -1.74 1.71 -9.26
C MET A 151 -0.92 2.08 -8.01
N GLN A 152 0.33 1.61 -7.93
CA GLN A 152 1.24 1.98 -6.85
C GLN A 152 1.70 3.44 -6.96
N ALA A 153 1.93 3.91 -8.18
CA ALA A 153 2.27 5.30 -8.49
C ALA A 153 1.10 6.25 -8.25
N GLY A 154 -0.14 5.80 -8.47
CA GLY A 154 -1.32 6.66 -8.53
C GLY A 154 -1.36 7.54 -9.79
N VAL A 155 -0.61 7.17 -10.84
CA VAL A 155 -0.52 7.91 -12.11
C VAL A 155 -0.81 6.93 -13.25
N PRO A 156 -1.89 7.10 -14.01
CA PRO A 156 -2.33 6.13 -15.02
C PRO A 156 -1.59 6.25 -16.36
N SER A 157 -0.74 7.25 -16.54
CA SER A 157 -0.06 7.52 -17.81
C SER A 157 1.45 7.22 -17.79
N THR A 158 2.07 7.07 -16.62
CA THR A 158 3.52 6.85 -16.50
C THR A 158 3.87 5.99 -15.29
N SER A 159 5.01 5.30 -15.37
CA SER A 159 5.69 4.81 -14.16
C SER A 159 6.30 6.02 -13.46
N ALA A 160 5.66 6.50 -12.39
CA ALA A 160 6.23 7.56 -11.58
C ALA A 160 7.41 7.00 -10.78
N GLY A 161 8.45 7.82 -10.53
CA GLY A 161 9.58 7.41 -9.67
C GLY A 161 9.21 7.25 -8.19
N THR A 162 7.97 7.57 -7.80
CA THR A 162 7.46 7.49 -6.43
C THR A 162 6.05 6.89 -6.37
N GLY A 163 5.72 6.27 -5.25
CA GLY A 163 4.38 5.75 -4.97
C GLY A 163 3.52 6.71 -4.15
N TRP A 164 2.20 6.62 -4.29
CA TRP A 164 1.29 7.52 -3.58
C TRP A 164 1.29 7.30 -2.06
N GLY A 165 1.54 6.07 -1.59
CA GLY A 165 1.64 5.75 -0.16
C GLY A 165 2.76 6.51 0.52
N ALA A 166 3.96 6.46 -0.06
CA ALA A 166 5.10 7.18 0.46
C ALA A 166 5.03 8.69 0.21
N ARG A 167 4.37 9.18 -0.86
CA ARG A 167 4.07 10.62 -0.97
C ARG A 167 3.12 11.09 0.14
N ALA A 168 2.20 10.23 0.59
CA ALA A 168 1.38 10.53 1.77
C ALA A 168 2.23 10.52 3.04
N ALA A 169 3.19 9.59 3.18
CA ALA A 169 4.14 9.57 4.29
C ALA A 169 5.06 10.82 4.29
N ASP A 170 5.55 11.27 3.13
CA ASP A 170 6.32 12.51 2.97
C ASP A 170 5.55 13.71 3.53
N ALA A 171 4.25 13.80 3.22
CA ALA A 171 3.40 14.90 3.67
C ALA A 171 3.20 14.95 5.19
N VAL A 172 3.37 13.82 5.89
CA VAL A 172 3.23 13.73 7.36
C VAL A 172 4.54 13.46 8.08
N HIS A 173 5.66 13.40 7.36
CA HIS A 173 6.99 13.13 7.91
C HIS A 173 7.37 14.03 9.11
N PRO A 174 7.07 15.35 9.12
CA PRO A 174 7.38 16.20 10.28
C PRO A 174 6.73 15.73 11.59
N LEU A 175 5.63 14.97 11.53
CA LEU A 175 4.94 14.45 12.71
C LEU A 175 5.71 13.32 13.41
N ASN A 176 6.75 12.78 12.78
CA ASN A 176 7.59 11.70 13.29
C ASN A 176 8.80 12.19 14.12
N GLY A 177 8.89 13.50 14.43
CA GLY A 177 9.74 14.01 15.51
C GLY A 177 11.24 13.77 15.34
N GLY A 178 11.74 13.68 14.11
CA GLY A 178 13.16 13.50 13.79
C GLY A 178 13.66 12.05 13.81
N THR A 179 12.77 11.06 13.91
CA THR A 179 13.17 9.65 13.73
C THR A 179 13.80 9.41 12.35
N THR A 180 14.83 8.57 12.32
CA THR A 180 15.51 8.10 11.12
C THR A 180 14.91 6.80 10.58
N PHE A 181 13.96 6.19 11.28
CA PHE A 181 13.32 4.96 10.81
C PHE A 181 12.37 5.25 9.63
N PRO A 182 12.42 4.45 8.55
CA PRO A 182 11.50 4.54 7.41
C PRO A 182 10.02 4.49 7.80
N ALA A 183 9.27 5.57 7.53
CA ALA A 183 7.83 5.58 7.78
C ALA A 183 7.03 4.69 6.80
N ALA A 184 7.63 4.34 5.65
CA ALA A 184 7.05 3.42 4.67
C ALA A 184 7.90 2.14 4.56
N VAL A 185 7.30 1.00 4.93
CA VAL A 185 7.97 -0.31 4.94
C VAL A 185 7.14 -1.34 4.19
N SER A 186 7.79 -2.07 3.29
CA SER A 186 7.24 -3.26 2.65
C SER A 186 7.73 -4.54 3.32
N THR A 187 6.87 -5.54 3.46
CA THR A 187 7.26 -6.89 3.93
C THR A 187 7.29 -7.93 2.81
N ALA A 188 7.15 -7.49 1.55
CA ALA A 188 7.05 -8.36 0.38
C ALA A 188 8.10 -8.04 -0.70
N GLY A 189 9.18 -7.33 -0.34
CA GLY A 189 10.21 -6.86 -1.27
C GLY A 189 10.05 -5.37 -1.61
N PRO A 190 10.95 -4.81 -2.44
CA PRO A 190 10.85 -3.42 -2.88
C PRO A 190 9.49 -3.13 -3.53
N ALA A 191 8.81 -2.09 -3.07
CA ALA A 191 7.49 -1.70 -3.56
C ALA A 191 7.47 -0.21 -3.89
N LEU A 192 7.09 0.14 -5.12
CA LEU A 192 6.96 1.52 -5.57
C LEU A 192 6.04 2.31 -4.64
N PHE A 193 4.97 1.68 -4.14
CA PHE A 193 4.04 2.26 -3.16
C PHE A 193 4.76 2.91 -1.95
N CYS A 194 5.87 2.31 -1.50
CA CYS A 194 6.67 2.76 -0.37
C CYS A 194 7.83 3.71 -0.75
N THR A 195 8.01 4.04 -2.03
CA THR A 195 9.09 4.93 -2.49
C THR A 195 8.63 6.40 -2.50
N GLY A 196 9.16 7.21 -1.58
CA GLY A 196 8.89 8.65 -1.46
C GLY A 196 10.02 9.53 -1.99
N ASN A 197 9.80 10.85 -1.96
CA ASN A 197 10.85 11.84 -2.25
C ASN A 197 11.66 12.20 -1.00
N VAL A 198 11.04 12.10 0.19
CA VAL A 198 11.64 12.51 1.47
C VAL A 198 11.89 11.28 2.34
N VAL A 199 10.85 10.47 2.54
CA VAL A 199 10.91 9.23 3.32
C VAL A 199 11.53 8.14 2.46
N GLN A 200 12.62 7.57 2.95
CA GLN A 200 13.22 6.39 2.34
C GLN A 200 12.32 5.16 2.57
N SER A 201 12.25 4.31 1.55
CA SER A 201 11.56 3.01 1.61
C SER A 201 12.45 1.98 2.29
N ALA A 202 11.86 1.11 3.11
CA ALA A 202 12.53 -0.11 3.57
C ALA A 202 11.76 -1.37 3.16
N SER A 203 12.50 -2.46 2.97
CA SER A 203 11.94 -3.80 2.78
C SER A 203 12.41 -4.71 3.90
N LEU A 204 11.46 -5.22 4.70
CA LEU A 204 11.71 -6.13 5.82
C LEU A 204 10.96 -7.43 5.60
N LEU A 205 11.64 -8.38 4.96
CA LEU A 205 11.08 -9.70 4.66
C LEU A 205 10.96 -10.56 5.93
N PRO A 206 9.87 -11.32 6.11
CA PRO A 206 9.75 -12.27 7.22
C PRO A 206 10.88 -13.31 7.21
N GLY A 207 11.37 -13.67 8.40
CA GLY A 207 12.31 -14.78 8.58
C GLY A 207 13.80 -14.43 8.45
N PHE A 208 14.14 -13.18 8.12
CA PHE A 208 15.54 -12.72 8.14
C PHE A 208 15.96 -12.36 9.56
N ASP A 209 17.15 -12.83 9.96
CA ASP A 209 17.79 -12.55 11.25
C ASP A 209 18.36 -11.13 11.35
N LEU A 210 18.22 -10.34 10.28
CA LEU A 210 18.75 -8.98 10.12
C LEU A 210 20.29 -8.93 10.24
N ASP A 211 20.99 -10.07 10.17
CA ASP A 211 22.44 -10.11 10.09
C ASP A 211 22.92 -10.02 8.64
N PRO A 212 23.98 -9.25 8.36
CA PRO A 212 24.60 -9.33 7.06
C PRO A 212 25.35 -10.66 6.94
N SER A 213 24.99 -11.44 5.93
CA SER A 213 25.58 -12.76 5.68
C SER A 213 27.10 -12.69 5.52
N GLY A 214 27.80 -13.67 6.09
CA GLY A 214 29.25 -13.80 5.96
C GLY A 214 30.09 -12.82 6.79
N LEU A 215 29.49 -12.13 7.78
CA LEU A 215 30.21 -11.27 8.74
C LEU A 215 30.55 -11.95 10.07
N GLY A 216 29.90 -13.06 10.40
CA GLY A 216 30.18 -13.89 11.58
C GLY A 216 31.26 -14.95 11.34
N LEU A 217 32.43 -14.55 10.83
CA LEU A 217 33.52 -15.48 10.48
C LEU A 217 34.33 -15.90 11.71
N TRP A 218 34.83 -17.14 11.69
CA TRP A 218 35.90 -17.60 12.58
C TRP A 218 37.28 -17.45 11.89
N PRO A 219 38.33 -17.00 12.59
CA PRO A 219 38.31 -16.45 13.96
C PRO A 219 37.55 -15.12 14.02
N ALA A 220 37.07 -14.74 15.21
CA ALA A 220 36.27 -13.51 15.40
C ALA A 220 36.98 -12.24 14.87
N SER A 221 38.31 -12.22 14.90
CA SER A 221 39.13 -11.16 14.30
C SER A 221 38.93 -11.01 12.79
N ALA A 222 38.70 -12.10 12.05
CA ALA A 222 38.39 -12.06 10.62
C ALA A 222 37.00 -11.43 10.36
N GLY A 223 36.01 -11.75 11.19
CA GLY A 223 34.68 -11.12 11.13
C GLY A 223 34.71 -9.62 11.45
N ILE A 224 35.54 -9.21 12.41
CA ILE A 224 35.78 -7.79 12.73
C ILE A 224 36.45 -7.09 11.54
N ALA A 225 37.54 -7.64 11.00
CA ALA A 225 38.24 -7.05 9.86
C ALA A 225 37.35 -6.88 8.62
N ARG A 226 36.49 -7.87 8.32
CA ARG A 226 35.53 -7.79 7.21
C ARG A 226 34.46 -6.71 7.45
N ARG A 227 33.96 -6.56 8.69
CA ARG A 227 33.03 -5.47 9.05
C ARG A 227 33.67 -4.10 8.84
N THR A 228 34.91 -3.92 9.30
CA THR A 228 35.66 -2.68 9.10
C THR A 228 35.85 -2.37 7.62
N GLY A 229 36.27 -3.37 6.81
CA GLY A 229 36.43 -3.19 5.36
C GLY A 229 35.11 -2.84 4.66
N MET A 230 34.00 -3.46 5.05
CA MET A 230 32.68 -3.08 4.54
C MET A 230 32.34 -1.62 4.88
N GLN A 231 32.56 -1.18 6.12
CA GLN A 231 32.32 0.21 6.51
C GLN A 231 33.18 1.19 5.70
N GLN A 232 34.45 0.87 5.45
CA GLN A 232 35.33 1.67 4.60
C GLN A 232 34.80 1.80 3.17
N VAL A 233 34.30 0.72 2.57
CA VAL A 233 33.67 0.76 1.23
C VAL A 233 32.41 1.63 1.21
N LEU A 234 31.57 1.51 2.24
CA LEU A 234 30.34 2.31 2.34
C LEU A 234 30.62 3.80 2.57
N GLN A 235 31.73 4.14 3.23
CA GLN A 235 32.15 5.52 3.48
C GLN A 235 33.06 6.09 2.39
N PHE A 236 33.47 5.28 1.41
CA PHE A 236 34.36 5.72 0.34
C PHE A 236 33.63 6.68 -0.61
N ASP A 237 34.13 7.92 -0.68
CA ASP A 237 33.67 8.90 -1.65
C ASP A 237 34.32 8.65 -3.02
N SER A 238 33.57 7.96 -3.89
CA SER A 238 33.94 7.71 -5.28
C SER A 238 33.68 8.88 -6.21
N SER A 239 33.06 9.97 -5.73
CA SER A 239 32.47 11.09 -6.51
C SER A 239 31.33 10.68 -7.46
N LEU A 240 31.02 9.39 -7.58
CA LEU A 240 29.97 8.87 -8.46
C LEU A 240 28.65 8.82 -7.70
N ALA A 241 27.70 9.68 -8.10
CA ALA A 241 26.40 9.82 -7.42
C ALA A 241 25.65 8.49 -7.24
N LEU A 242 25.67 7.59 -8.23
CA LEU A 242 25.01 6.29 -8.15
C LEU A 242 25.65 5.37 -7.11
N VAL A 243 26.99 5.38 -7.01
CA VAL A 243 27.73 4.60 -6.00
C VAL A 243 27.43 5.15 -4.61
N GLN A 244 27.42 6.47 -4.45
CA GLN A 244 27.09 7.11 -3.17
C GLN A 244 25.65 6.79 -2.73
N ALA A 245 24.69 6.81 -3.67
CA ALA A 245 23.31 6.41 -3.38
C ALA A 245 23.20 4.95 -2.96
N ALA A 246 23.89 4.03 -3.64
CA ALA A 246 23.91 2.61 -3.29
C ALA A 246 24.56 2.36 -1.92
N ASN A 247 25.67 3.04 -1.63
CA ASN A 247 26.35 2.99 -0.34
C ASN A 247 25.43 3.50 0.79
N LYS A 248 24.74 4.62 0.57
CA LYS A 248 23.77 5.17 1.52
C LYS A 248 22.64 4.19 1.81
N VAL A 249 22.01 3.61 0.78
CA VAL A 249 20.94 2.60 0.96
C VAL A 249 21.43 1.40 1.77
N ARG A 250 22.67 0.94 1.55
CA ARG A 250 23.23 -0.15 2.34
C ARG A 250 23.50 0.26 3.79
N GLN A 251 24.04 1.46 4.02
CA GLN A 251 24.27 1.97 5.37
C GLN A 251 22.96 2.10 6.14
N ASP A 252 21.92 2.65 5.51
CA ASP A 252 20.58 2.78 6.10
C ASP A 252 20.00 1.42 6.51
N ALA A 253 20.21 0.38 5.68
CA ALA A 253 19.79 -0.97 6.02
C ALA A 253 20.54 -1.56 7.23
N LEU A 254 21.84 -1.26 7.39
CA LEU A 254 22.62 -1.72 8.55
C LEU A 254 22.15 -1.03 9.84
N ASP A 255 21.92 0.28 9.78
CA ASP A 255 21.45 1.06 10.92
C ASP A 255 20.03 0.63 11.34
N LEU A 256 19.16 0.39 10.36
CA LEU A 256 17.81 -0.15 10.55
C LEU A 256 17.84 -1.54 11.23
N ASN A 257 18.69 -2.44 10.75
CA ASN A 257 18.82 -3.78 11.32
C ASN A 257 19.29 -3.74 12.78
N ALA A 258 20.27 -2.89 13.10
CA ALA A 258 20.76 -2.71 14.46
C ALA A 258 19.65 -2.20 15.40
N LEU A 259 18.88 -1.21 14.96
CA LEU A 259 17.75 -0.66 15.72
C LEU A 259 16.68 -1.71 16.01
N LEU A 260 16.32 -2.52 15.01
CA LEU A 260 15.29 -3.56 15.15
C LEU A 260 15.73 -4.73 16.06
N LYS A 261 17.01 -5.11 16.05
CA LYS A 261 17.56 -6.15 16.93
C LYS A 261 17.56 -5.76 18.40
N GLY A 262 17.78 -4.47 18.69
CA GLY A 262 17.72 -3.95 20.05
C GLY A 262 16.31 -3.94 20.65
N GLY A 263 15.27 -4.06 19.81
CA GLY A 263 13.87 -4.07 20.23
C GLY A 263 13.28 -5.48 20.35
N SER A 264 12.64 -5.79 21.47
CA SER A 264 11.79 -6.98 21.59
C SER A 264 10.36 -6.68 21.15
N ALA A 265 9.85 -7.45 20.18
CA ALA A 265 8.47 -7.37 19.71
C ALA A 265 7.79 -8.74 19.76
N THR A 266 7.42 -9.16 20.97
CA THR A 266 6.61 -10.36 21.16
C THR A 266 5.17 -10.08 20.74
N VAL A 267 4.69 -10.85 19.76
CA VAL A 267 3.29 -10.87 19.31
C VAL A 267 2.73 -12.23 19.71
N THR A 268 1.73 -12.24 20.59
CA THR A 268 1.13 -13.48 21.14
C THR A 268 -0.08 -13.97 20.34
N THR A 269 -0.65 -13.13 19.47
CA THR A 269 -1.75 -13.51 18.59
C THR A 269 -1.31 -14.65 17.66
N PRO A 270 -2.06 -15.76 17.58
CA PRO A 270 -1.76 -16.84 16.65
C PRO A 270 -1.86 -16.39 15.19
N PHE A 271 -0.96 -16.89 14.36
CA PHE A 271 -0.92 -16.66 12.92
C PHE A 271 -1.02 -18.02 12.21
N PRO A 272 -1.95 -18.24 11.26
CA PRO A 272 -2.28 -19.56 10.72
C PRO A 272 -1.20 -20.16 9.81
N GLY A 273 -0.09 -19.46 9.56
CA GLY A 273 1.00 -19.89 8.69
C GLY A 273 0.78 -19.51 7.22
N GLY A 274 1.85 -19.58 6.42
CA GLY A 274 1.86 -19.19 5.01
C GLY A 274 2.31 -17.75 4.76
N MET A 275 2.57 -17.43 3.49
CA MET A 275 3.26 -16.19 3.10
C MET A 275 2.61 -14.91 3.63
N LEU A 276 1.29 -14.73 3.41
CA LEU A 276 0.59 -13.53 3.89
C LEU A 276 0.56 -13.47 5.42
N SER A 277 0.37 -14.61 6.08
CA SER A 277 0.37 -14.72 7.54
C SER A 277 1.73 -14.31 8.12
N ASP A 278 2.83 -14.74 7.51
CA ASP A 278 4.18 -14.37 7.93
C ASP A 278 4.48 -12.88 7.70
N GLN A 279 3.99 -12.31 6.58
CA GLN A 279 4.06 -10.88 6.30
C GLN A 279 3.28 -10.05 7.33
N LEU A 280 2.04 -10.42 7.64
CA LEU A 280 1.22 -9.72 8.64
C LEU A 280 1.78 -9.87 10.05
N ARG A 281 2.41 -11.01 10.39
CA ARG A 281 3.15 -11.17 11.64
C ARG A 281 4.33 -10.20 11.71
N GLN A 282 5.06 -10.01 10.62
CA GLN A 282 6.14 -9.03 10.55
C GLN A 282 5.61 -7.59 10.69
N VAL A 283 4.51 -7.24 10.03
CA VAL A 283 3.84 -5.93 10.20
C VAL A 283 3.45 -5.69 11.66
N ALA A 284 2.86 -6.68 12.33
CA ALA A 284 2.47 -6.57 13.75
C ALA A 284 3.68 -6.31 14.66
N LYS A 285 4.82 -6.98 14.40
CA LYS A 285 6.08 -6.72 15.12
C LYS A 285 6.57 -5.30 14.91
N LEU A 286 6.57 -4.79 13.68
CA LEU A 286 6.99 -3.41 13.38
C LEU A 286 6.12 -2.38 14.09
N ILE A 287 4.80 -2.56 14.09
CA ILE A 287 3.86 -1.70 14.83
C ILE A 287 4.15 -1.74 16.34
N LYS A 288 4.53 -2.91 16.89
CA LYS A 288 4.91 -3.04 18.30
C LYS A 288 6.22 -2.29 18.61
N LEU A 289 7.17 -2.28 17.67
CA LEU A 289 8.44 -1.56 17.79
C LEU A 289 8.34 -0.05 17.64
N ARG A 290 7.16 0.53 17.39
CA ARG A 290 6.96 1.99 17.26
C ARG A 290 7.58 2.82 18.39
N GLY A 291 7.64 2.29 19.61
CA GLY A 291 8.26 2.98 20.75
C GLY A 291 9.79 3.03 20.65
N VAL A 292 10.40 2.02 20.02
CA VAL A 292 11.84 1.96 19.74
C VAL A 292 12.18 2.77 18.49
N THR A 293 11.33 2.69 17.46
CA THR A 293 11.57 3.39 16.18
C THR A 293 11.19 4.86 16.24
N GLY A 294 10.37 5.30 17.19
CA GLY A 294 9.89 6.68 17.29
C GLY A 294 8.89 7.10 16.21
N VAL A 295 8.54 6.21 15.28
CA VAL A 295 7.56 6.49 14.21
C VAL A 295 6.15 6.53 14.77
N LYS A 296 5.42 7.58 14.40
CA LYS A 296 4.02 7.81 14.79
C LYS A 296 3.05 7.82 13.61
N ARG A 297 3.54 8.06 12.39
CA ARG A 297 2.79 8.21 11.15
C ARG A 297 3.48 7.45 10.02
#